data_AF-U3GYF3-F1
#
_entry.id   AF-U3GYF3-F1
#
_cell.length_a   1.000
_cell.length_b   1.000
_cell.length_c   1.000
_cell.angle_alpha   90.00
_cell.angle_beta   90.00
_cell.angle_gamma   90.00
#
_symmetry.space_group_name_H-M   'P 1'
#
loop_
_entity.id
_entity.type
_entity.pdbx_description
1 polymer ?
#
loop_
_entity_poly.entity_id
_entity_poly.type
_entity_poly.pdbx_seq_one_letter_code
_entity_poly.pdbx_strand_id
1 'polypeptide(L)'
;MKRNGITEPFSREKVIQGVRRACQGRDVSDDALKRLAQEVEEAIRSQGRSQVNANDIGLAILDPLRQLDEVAYLRFASVYRGFDSADDFLAEIRRMKRLNRDEFESL
;
A
#
# COMPACT_ATOMS: atom_id res chain seq x y z
N MET A 1 16.88 -2.37 -3.43
CA MET A 1 17.27 -3.61 -4.15
C MET A 1 16.04 -4.45 -4.47
N LYS A 2 15.97 -5.02 -5.68
CA LYS A 2 15.12 -6.20 -5.93
C LYS A 2 15.74 -7.43 -5.26
N ARG A 3 14.98 -8.53 -5.12
CA ARG A 3 15.46 -9.85 -4.62
C ARG A 3 16.73 -10.37 -5.31
N ASN A 4 17.14 -9.77 -6.43
CA ASN A 4 18.22 -10.19 -7.33
C ASN A 4 19.49 -9.32 -7.20
N GLY A 5 19.54 -8.38 -6.24
CA GLY A 5 20.71 -7.51 -6.02
C GLY A 5 20.84 -6.29 -6.93
N ILE A 6 19.99 -6.17 -7.95
CA ILE A 6 19.99 -5.02 -8.88
C ILE A 6 19.29 -3.83 -8.24
N THR A 7 19.95 -2.67 -8.29
CA THR A 7 19.39 -1.36 -7.91
C THR A 7 18.86 -0.68 -9.16
N GLU A 8 17.64 -0.17 -9.08
CA GLU A 8 16.99 0.59 -10.14
C GLU A 8 16.39 1.87 -9.55
N PRO A 9 16.23 2.94 -10.34
CA PRO A 9 15.51 4.13 -9.91
C PRO A 9 14.09 3.80 -9.46
N PHE A 10 13.59 4.52 -8.47
CA PHE A 10 12.18 4.48 -8.09
C PHE A 10 11.31 4.84 -9.30
N SER A 11 10.17 4.15 -9.44
CA SER A 11 9.27 4.35 -10.57
C SER A 11 7.83 4.35 -10.06
N ARG A 12 7.19 5.53 -10.14
CA ARG A 12 5.75 5.68 -9.86
C ARG A 12 4.90 4.76 -10.73
N GLU A 13 5.31 4.55 -11.99
CA GLU A 13 4.61 3.65 -12.91
C GLU A 13 4.55 2.21 -12.39
N LYS A 14 5.63 1.71 -11.79
CA LYS A 14 5.63 0.37 -11.16
C LYS A 14 4.71 0.29 -9.95
N VAL A 15 4.62 1.36 -9.16
CA VAL A 15 3.68 1.45 -8.04
C VAL A 15 2.25 1.39 -8.56
N ILE A 16 1.91 2.21 -9.56
CA ILE A 16 0.59 2.24 -10.20
C ILE A 16 0.22 0.85 -10.72
N GLN A 17 1.12 0.18 -11.45
CA GLN A 17 0.88 -1.16 -11.99
C GLN A 17 0.64 -2.20 -10.89
N GLY A 18 1.42 -2.16 -9.80
CA GLY A 18 1.24 -3.05 -8.66
C GLY A 18 -0.11 -2.87 -7.96
N VAL A 19 -0.54 -1.62 -7.79
CA VAL A 19 -1.81 -1.27 -7.13
C VAL A 19 -3.02 -1.52 -8.02
N ARG A 20 -2.90 -1.28 -9.33
CA ARG A 20 -4.01 -1.42 -10.29
C ARG A 20 -4.66 -2.81 -10.24
N ARG A 21 -3.88 -3.86 -10.02
CA ARG A 21 -4.42 -5.23 -9.88
C ARG A 21 -5.31 -5.37 -8.64
N ALA A 22 -4.93 -4.79 -7.52
CA ALA A 22 -5.73 -4.82 -6.29
C ALA A 22 -7.04 -4.02 -6.45
N CYS A 23 -7.01 -2.93 -7.22
CA CYS A 23 -8.17 -2.09 -7.52
C CYS A 23 -9.12 -2.63 -8.59
N GLN A 24 -8.90 -3.83 -9.16
CA GLN A 24 -9.77 -4.37 -10.20
C GLN A 24 -11.24 -4.49 -9.73
N GLY A 25 -12.16 -3.96 -10.52
CA GLY A 25 -13.60 -3.91 -10.21
C GLY A 25 -13.97 -2.93 -9.10
N ARG A 26 -13.07 -2.02 -8.72
CA ARG A 26 -13.33 -0.91 -7.79
C ARG A 26 -13.45 0.40 -8.57
N ASP A 27 -14.19 1.36 -8.02
CA ASP A 27 -14.31 2.70 -8.59
C ASP A 27 -13.11 3.56 -8.17
N VAL A 28 -11.95 3.28 -8.77
CA VAL A 28 -10.69 3.97 -8.50
C VAL A 28 -10.17 4.53 -9.82
N SER A 29 -10.08 5.87 -9.90
CA SER A 29 -9.61 6.55 -11.11
C SER A 29 -8.09 6.50 -11.26
N ASP A 30 -7.62 6.63 -12.50
CA ASP A 30 -6.19 6.70 -12.80
C ASP A 30 -5.50 7.87 -12.10
N ASP A 31 -6.17 9.00 -11.92
CA ASP A 31 -5.61 10.14 -11.19
C ASP A 31 -5.49 9.87 -9.70
N ALA A 32 -6.40 9.09 -9.12
CA ALA A 32 -6.26 8.64 -7.73
C ALA A 32 -5.05 7.70 -7.57
N LEU A 33 -4.82 6.79 -8.53
CA LEU A 33 -3.62 5.95 -8.54
C LEU A 33 -2.32 6.76 -8.68
N LYS A 34 -2.31 7.81 -9.50
CA LYS A 34 -1.15 8.72 -9.63
C LYS A 34 -0.87 9.47 -8.33
N ARG A 35 -1.91 9.95 -7.63
CA ARG A 35 -1.77 10.61 -6.33
C ARG A 35 -1.21 9.65 -5.28
N LEU A 36 -1.77 8.44 -5.19
CA LEU A 36 -1.23 7.38 -4.31
C LEU A 36 0.25 7.12 -4.60
N ALA A 37 0.64 6.98 -5.87
CA ALA A 37 2.04 6.73 -6.22
C ALA A 37 2.97 7.90 -5.86
N GLN A 38 2.47 9.14 -5.90
CA GLN A 38 3.18 10.31 -5.42
C GLN A 38 3.36 10.29 -3.89
N GLU A 39 2.30 9.98 -3.14
CA GLU A 39 2.38 9.86 -1.67
C GLU A 39 3.38 8.79 -1.23
N VAL A 40 3.41 7.65 -1.93
CA VAL A 40 4.41 6.60 -1.71
C VAL A 40 5.83 7.11 -1.98
N GLU A 41 6.05 7.84 -3.07
CA GLU A 41 7.36 8.43 -3.39
C GLU A 41 7.82 9.41 -2.31
N GLU A 42 6.91 10.25 -1.82
CA GLU A 42 7.16 11.21 -0.75
C GLU A 42 7.50 10.53 0.57
N ALA A 43 6.74 9.50 0.95
CA ALA A 43 6.98 8.69 2.15
C ALA A 43 8.32 7.94 2.11
N ILE A 44 8.75 7.50 0.92
CA ILE A 44 10.05 6.87 0.74
C ILE A 44 11.18 7.90 0.82
N ARG A 45 11.02 9.05 0.15
CA ARG A 45 12.04 10.11 0.12
C ARG A 45 12.28 10.74 1.49
N SER A 46 11.24 10.87 2.30
CA SER A 46 11.33 11.45 3.65
C SER A 46 12.20 10.61 4.62
N GLN A 47 12.46 9.34 4.30
CA GLN A 47 13.34 8.48 5.10
C GLN A 47 14.83 8.82 4.96
N GLY A 48 15.22 9.67 4.00
CA GLY A 48 16.61 10.10 3.80
C GLY A 48 17.57 9.00 3.37
N ARG A 49 17.05 7.83 2.96
CA ARG A 49 17.86 6.67 2.54
C ARG A 49 18.22 6.76 1.07
N SER A 50 19.48 6.50 0.73
CA SER A 50 19.96 6.45 -0.66
C SER A 50 19.50 5.20 -1.41
N GLN A 51 19.11 4.15 -0.70
CA GLN A 51 18.62 2.89 -1.27
C GLN A 51 17.46 2.34 -0.44
N VAL A 52 16.45 1.81 -1.12
CA VAL A 52 15.24 1.27 -0.50
C VAL A 52 14.95 -0.12 -1.07
N ASN A 53 14.50 -1.04 -0.22
CA ASN A 53 14.12 -2.38 -0.68
C ASN A 53 12.76 -2.34 -1.37
N ALA A 54 12.59 -3.17 -2.39
CA ALA A 54 11.30 -3.27 -3.08
C ALA A 54 10.16 -3.65 -2.12
N ASN A 55 10.46 -4.44 -1.08
CA ASN A 55 9.51 -4.78 -0.03
C ASN A 55 9.04 -3.55 0.75
N ASP A 56 9.96 -2.65 1.09
CA ASP A 56 9.63 -1.42 1.85
C ASP A 56 8.73 -0.49 1.02
N ILE A 57 8.92 -0.45 -0.30
CA ILE A 57 8.01 0.26 -1.22
C ILE A 57 6.61 -0.38 -1.19
N GLY A 58 6.55 -1.72 -1.23
CA GLY A 58 5.31 -2.47 -1.09
C GLY A 58 4.56 -2.17 0.21
N LEU A 59 5.29 -2.10 1.33
CA LEU A 59 4.71 -1.73 2.61
C LEU A 59 4.25 -0.27 2.64
N ALA A 60 4.99 0.65 2.01
CA ALA A 60 4.63 2.07 1.93
C ALA A 60 3.34 2.32 1.12
N ILE A 61 2.95 1.39 0.24
CA ILE A 61 1.68 1.47 -0.51
C ILE A 61 0.46 1.23 0.39
N LEU A 62 0.61 0.47 1.47
CA LEU A 62 -0.51 -0.02 2.26
C LEU A 62 -1.36 1.10 2.88
N ASP A 63 -0.72 2.11 3.47
CA ASP A 63 -1.44 3.19 4.13
C ASP A 63 -2.22 4.09 3.17
N PRO A 64 -1.65 4.64 2.07
CA PRO A 64 -2.41 5.45 1.13
C PRO A 64 -3.46 4.61 0.38
N LEU A 65 -3.20 3.32 0.13
CA LEU A 65 -4.20 2.42 -0.45
C LEU A 65 -5.39 2.17 0.50
N ARG A 66 -5.14 2.06 1.82
CA ARG A 66 -6.21 1.92 2.82
C ARG A 66 -7.16 3.12 2.81
N GLN A 67 -6.59 4.32 2.73
CA GLN A 67 -7.37 5.56 2.65
C GLN A 67 -8.15 5.67 1.33
N LEU A 68 -7.57 5.16 0.24
CA LEU A 68 -8.18 5.19 -1.08
C LEU A 68 -9.33 4.18 -1.25
N ASP A 69 -9.11 2.90 -0.90
CA ASP A 69 -10.13 1.85 -0.96
C ASP A 69 -9.76 0.66 -0.04
N GLU A 70 -10.55 0.44 1.00
CA GLU A 70 -10.33 -0.60 2.01
C GLU A 70 -10.33 -2.03 1.42
N VAL A 71 -11.07 -2.29 0.33
CA VAL A 71 -11.14 -3.62 -0.29
C VAL A 71 -9.90 -3.90 -1.13
N ALA A 72 -9.45 -2.92 -1.93
CA ALA A 72 -8.20 -2.97 -2.66
C ALA A 72 -7.02 -3.11 -1.69
N TYR A 73 -7.06 -2.38 -0.57
CA TYR A 73 -6.11 -2.54 0.52
C TYR A 73 -6.03 -3.98 1.01
N LEU A 74 -7.14 -4.62 1.39
CA LEU A 74 -7.13 -6.00 1.89
C LEU A 74 -6.57 -7.00 0.86
N ARG A 75 -6.88 -6.81 -0.43
CA ARG A 75 -6.34 -7.63 -1.53
C ARG A 75 -4.83 -7.45 -1.72
N PHE A 76 -4.33 -6.24 -1.50
CA PHE A 76 -2.90 -5.95 -1.60
C PHE A 76 -2.15 -6.44 -0.36
N ALA A 77 -2.71 -6.18 0.83
CA ALA A 77 -2.19 -6.60 2.12
C ALA A 77 -2.07 -8.12 2.23
N SER A 78 -3.01 -8.88 1.67
CA SER A 78 -2.93 -10.35 1.71
C SER A 78 -1.66 -10.90 1.06
N VAL A 79 -1.18 -10.27 -0.01
CA VAL A 79 0.07 -10.67 -0.66
C VAL A 79 1.28 -10.14 0.11
N TYR A 80 1.30 -8.86 0.46
CA TYR A 80 2.49 -8.23 1.03
C TYR A 80 2.72 -8.55 2.52
N ARG A 81 1.67 -8.92 3.25
CA ARG A 81 1.76 -9.37 4.65
C ARG A 81 1.64 -10.90 4.79
N GLY A 82 1.45 -11.62 3.68
CA GLY A 82 1.41 -13.09 3.66
C GLY A 82 0.20 -13.65 4.41
N PHE A 83 -1.01 -13.22 4.05
CA PHE A 83 -2.23 -13.80 4.61
C PHE A 83 -2.43 -15.19 4.00
N ASP A 84 -2.51 -16.20 4.85
CA ASP A 84 -2.66 -17.60 4.45
C ASP A 84 -4.04 -18.16 4.85
N SER A 85 -4.83 -17.41 5.61
CA SER A 85 -6.10 -17.86 6.17
C SER A 85 -7.18 -16.76 6.22
N ALA A 86 -8.44 -17.18 6.35
CA ALA A 86 -9.54 -16.26 6.62
C ALA A 86 -9.37 -15.50 7.94
N ASP A 87 -8.69 -16.10 8.92
CA ASP A 87 -8.42 -15.48 10.21
C ASP A 87 -7.47 -14.27 10.08
N ASP A 88 -6.52 -14.31 9.14
CA ASP A 88 -5.64 -13.16 8.86
C ASP A 88 -6.45 -11.96 8.35
N PHE A 89 -7.40 -12.21 7.44
CA PHE A 89 -8.33 -11.17 6.99
C PHE A 89 -9.18 -10.64 8.15
N LEU A 90 -9.71 -11.51 9.00
CA LEU A 90 -10.51 -11.10 10.15
C LEU A 90 -9.70 -10.27 11.14
N ALA A 91 -8.45 -10.63 11.41
CA ALA A 91 -7.55 -9.88 12.27
C ALA A 91 -7.30 -8.47 11.70
N GLU A 92 -7.03 -8.38 10.39
CA GLU A 92 -6.79 -7.11 9.71
C GLU A 92 -8.04 -6.21 9.71
N ILE A 93 -9.21 -6.76 9.39
CA ILE A 93 -10.49 -6.02 9.42
C ILE A 93 -10.79 -5.49 10.82
N ARG A 94 -10.54 -6.30 11.87
CA ARG A 94 -10.71 -5.86 13.26
C ARG A 94 -9.75 -4.71 13.60
N ARG A 95 -8.51 -4.77 13.13
CA ARG A 95 -7.52 -3.69 13.31
C ARG A 95 -7.98 -2.39 12.65
N MET A 96 -8.44 -2.45 11.40
CA MET A 96 -8.95 -1.29 10.66
C MET A 96 -10.14 -0.64 11.37
N LYS A 97 -11.11 -1.44 11.85
CA LYS A 97 -12.27 -0.92 12.59
C LYS A 97 -11.90 -0.21 13.90
N ARG A 98 -10.81 -0.60 14.56
CA ARG A 98 -10.30 0.10 15.75
C ARG A 98 -9.66 1.43 15.36
N LEU A 99 -8.78 1.43 14.36
CA LEU A 99 -8.14 2.65 13.87
C LEU A 99 -9.16 3.71 13.42
N ASN A 100 -10.18 3.31 12.66
CA ASN A 100 -11.21 4.24 12.20
C ASN A 100 -12.05 4.82 13.38
N ARG A 101 -12.18 4.08 14.49
CA ARG A 101 -12.83 4.57 15.71
C ARG A 101 -11.94 5.58 16.43
N ASP A 102 -10.66 5.25 16.59
CA ASP A 102 -9.70 6.11 17.28
C ASP A 102 -9.51 7.44 16.52
N GLU A 103 -9.48 7.41 15.18
CA GLU A 103 -9.48 8.60 14.33
C GLU A 103 -10.72 9.48 14.56
N PHE A 104 -11.91 8.88 14.70
CA PHE A 104 -13.16 9.61 14.96
C PHE A 104 -13.23 10.21 16.37
N GLU A 105 -12.74 9.51 17.39
CA GLU A 105 -12.75 9.99 18.79
C GLU A 105 -11.68 11.07 19.05
N SER A 106 -10.72 11.24 18.13
CA SER A 106 -9.65 12.24 18.21
C SER A 106 -10.00 13.61 17.59
N LEU A 107 -11.18 13.75 16.99
CA LEU A 107 -11.73 14.97 16.38
C LEU A 107 -12.72 15.66 17.31
#